data_AF-A0A971KDF4-F1
#
_entry.id   AF-A0A971KDF4-F1
#
_cell.length_a   1.000
_cell.length_b   1.000
_cell.length_c   1.000
_cell.angle_alpha   90.00
_cell.angle_beta   90.00
_cell.angle_gamma   90.00
#
_symmetry.space_group_name_H-M   'P 1'
#
loop_
_entity.id
_entity.type
_entity.pdbx_description
1 polymer ?
#
loop_
_entity_poly.entity_id
_entity_poly.type
_entity_poly.pdbx_seq_one_letter_code
_entity_poly.pdbx_strand_id
1 'polypeptide(L)'
;GLYDTDLEVMVRRNKQLKKNNNYLIIINNKEMTRRILEDVGFLTNSTDSYYTVDYKAPEELIKNRCCKRAYIRGAFLGGGSISNPEKAYHLEFVTNSEEHGKELSRIINSFGLNAKIVMRKENYVVYLKEGEQIVDILNIMGAHQALLKFEDIRVLKDVRNNINRLVNCETANLSKTIDASLRQVENIEYIDSTIGLEKLPKNLQEIALLRLEHRDASLKELGMLLDPPVGKSGVNHRFRRIEDIADKLRRKEN
;
A
#
# COMPACT_ATOMS: atom_id res chain seq x y z
N GLY A 1 -23.78 23.50 28.99
CA GLY A 1 -23.08 23.24 27.71
C GLY A 1 -23.60 24.18 26.65
N LEU A 2 -23.43 23.90 25.35
CA LEU A 2 -24.09 24.68 24.28
C LEU A 2 -25.63 24.61 24.41
N TYR A 3 -26.11 23.47 24.91
CA TYR A 3 -27.47 23.24 25.38
C TYR A 3 -27.39 22.86 26.85
N ASP A 4 -28.33 23.37 27.65
CA ASP A 4 -28.45 23.04 29.07
C ASP A 4 -29.48 21.92 29.23
N THR A 5 -29.01 20.68 29.10
CA THR A 5 -29.89 19.50 29.03
C THR A 5 -29.27 18.30 29.72
N ASP A 6 -30.12 17.51 30.38
CA ASP A 6 -29.75 16.26 31.01
C ASP A 6 -29.48 15.19 29.93
N LEU A 7 -28.22 14.75 29.86
CA LEU A 7 -27.77 13.69 28.96
C LEU A 7 -27.66 12.38 29.71
N GLU A 8 -28.38 11.36 29.25
CA GLU A 8 -28.23 10.01 29.76
C GLU A 8 -27.35 9.18 28.82
N VAL A 9 -26.33 8.52 29.40
CA VAL A 9 -25.44 7.62 28.65
C VAL A 9 -25.75 6.19 29.05
N MET A 10 -26.29 5.41 28.13
CA MET A 10 -26.54 3.98 28.32
C MET A 10 -25.48 3.15 27.58
N VAL A 11 -24.97 2.12 28.23
CA VAL A 11 -24.05 1.16 27.62
C VAL A 11 -24.79 -0.12 27.30
N ARG A 12 -24.98 -0.43 26.02
CA ARG A 12 -25.52 -1.69 25.56
C ARG A 12 -24.40 -2.60 25.06
N ARG A 13 -24.16 -3.69 25.78
CA ARG A 13 -23.19 -4.71 25.35
C ARG A 13 -23.87 -5.67 24.37
N ASN A 14 -23.37 -5.74 23.14
CA ASN A 14 -23.89 -6.70 22.18
C ASN A 14 -23.40 -8.12 22.55
N LYS A 15 -24.33 -9.07 22.74
CA LYS A 15 -24.01 -10.44 23.21
C LYS A 15 -23.61 -11.41 22.09
N GLN A 16 -23.78 -11.06 20.82
CA GLN A 16 -23.35 -11.89 19.68
C GLN A 16 -22.46 -11.12 18.71
N LEU A 17 -21.37 -11.80 18.29
CA LEU A 17 -20.36 -11.42 17.28
C LEU A 17 -19.78 -9.99 17.40
N LYS A 18 -18.55 -9.95 17.93
CA LYS A 18 -17.74 -8.78 18.37
C LYS A 18 -18.30 -8.14 19.65
N LYS A 19 -17.57 -8.32 20.75
CA LYS A 19 -17.84 -7.78 22.11
C LYS A 19 -17.68 -6.26 22.15
N ASN A 20 -18.42 -5.54 21.32
CA ASN A 20 -18.37 -4.07 21.28
C ASN A 20 -19.43 -3.50 22.23
N ASN A 21 -19.03 -2.49 22.99
CA ASN A 21 -19.95 -1.66 23.75
C ASN A 21 -20.57 -0.67 22.77
N ASN A 22 -21.89 -0.67 22.67
CA ASN A 22 -22.62 0.40 22.00
C ASN A 22 -23.00 1.43 23.07
N TYR A 23 -22.55 2.66 22.90
CA TYR A 23 -22.91 3.77 23.77
C TYR A 23 -24.09 4.49 23.13
N LEU A 24 -25.20 4.57 23.85
CA LEU A 24 -26.38 5.30 23.46
C LEU A 24 -26.42 6.59 24.28
N ILE A 25 -26.50 7.73 23.59
CA ILE A 25 -26.71 9.03 24.24
C ILE A 25 -28.19 9.36 24.04
N ILE A 26 -28.91 9.54 25.15
CA ILE A 26 -30.33 9.86 25.16
C ILE A 26 -30.50 11.29 25.70
N ILE A 27 -31.33 12.07 25.00
CA ILE A 27 -31.81 13.38 25.43
C ILE A 27 -33.30 13.24 25.74
N ASN A 28 -33.65 13.24 27.03
CA ASN A 28 -35.03 12.99 27.49
C ASN A 28 -35.96 14.21 27.33
N ASN A 29 -35.41 15.40 27.12
CA ASN A 29 -36.20 16.61 26.91
C ASN A 29 -36.58 16.76 25.43
N LYS A 30 -37.86 16.50 25.10
CA LYS A 30 -38.40 16.56 23.73
C LYS A 30 -38.27 17.94 23.09
N GLU A 31 -38.54 19.02 23.83
CA GLU A 31 -38.41 20.39 23.31
C GLU A 31 -36.96 20.71 22.99
N MET A 32 -36.04 20.27 23.85
CA MET A 32 -34.63 20.46 23.62
C MET A 32 -34.11 19.64 22.45
N THR A 33 -34.51 18.38 22.33
CA THR A 33 -34.18 17.54 21.17
C THR A 33 -34.67 18.19 19.89
N ARG A 34 -35.92 18.69 19.85
CA ARG A 34 -36.46 19.40 18.69
C ARG A 34 -35.59 20.62 18.35
N ARG A 35 -35.30 21.47 19.33
CA ARG A 35 -34.47 22.66 19.13
C ARG A 35 -33.07 22.33 18.63
N ILE A 36 -32.41 21.32 19.18
CA ILE A 36 -31.09 20.86 18.70
C ILE A 36 -31.19 20.44 17.23
N LEU A 37 -32.18 19.64 16.87
CA LEU A 37 -32.36 19.13 15.51
C LEU A 37 -32.71 20.24 14.50
N GLU A 38 -33.44 21.27 14.91
CA GLU A 38 -33.71 22.47 14.12
C GLU A 38 -32.46 23.36 13.98
N ASP A 39 -31.72 23.57 15.08
CA ASP A 39 -30.48 24.37 15.10
C ASP A 39 -29.38 23.74 14.23
N VAL A 40 -29.34 22.40 14.13
CA VAL A 40 -28.43 21.69 13.21
C VAL A 40 -29.00 21.51 11.80
N GLY A 41 -30.20 22.06 11.52
CA GLY A 41 -30.87 22.00 10.22
C GLY A 41 -31.27 20.60 9.76
N PHE A 42 -31.29 19.61 10.66
CA PHE A 42 -31.72 18.25 10.36
C PHE A 42 -33.24 18.14 10.24
N LEU A 43 -33.97 18.95 11.03
CA LEU A 43 -35.42 19.10 10.90
C LEU A 43 -35.75 20.42 10.22
N THR A 44 -36.49 20.36 9.12
CA THR A 44 -36.99 21.52 8.37
C THR A 44 -38.53 21.52 8.33
N ASN A 45 -39.11 22.73 8.34
CA ASN A 45 -40.57 23.00 8.29
C ASN A 45 -41.40 22.36 9.41
N SER A 46 -41.49 23.05 10.55
CA SER A 46 -42.43 22.74 11.63
C SER A 46 -43.81 23.33 11.33
N THR A 47 -44.62 22.62 10.55
CA THR A 47 -46.08 22.68 10.75
C THR A 47 -46.45 21.55 11.70
N ASP A 48 -47.41 21.77 12.61
CA ASP A 48 -47.72 20.92 13.78
C ASP A 48 -47.95 19.42 13.51
N SER A 49 -48.01 18.99 12.24
CA SER A 49 -48.39 17.64 11.82
C SER A 49 -47.29 16.82 11.13
N TYR A 50 -46.22 17.42 10.59
CA TYR A 50 -45.19 16.68 9.85
C TYR A 50 -43.79 17.27 10.01
N TYR A 51 -42.82 16.41 10.27
CA TYR A 51 -41.39 16.73 10.26
C TYR A 51 -40.76 16.27 8.94
N THR A 52 -40.02 17.15 8.28
CA THR A 52 -39.18 16.77 7.14
C THR A 52 -37.74 16.66 7.60
N VAL A 53 -37.11 15.52 7.35
CA VAL A 53 -35.69 15.31 7.62
C VAL A 53 -34.88 15.76 6.42
N ASP A 54 -33.98 16.72 6.62
CA ASP A 54 -32.98 17.10 5.62
C ASP A 54 -31.64 16.45 5.98
N TYR A 55 -31.16 15.60 5.08
CA TYR A 55 -29.87 14.91 5.23
C TYR A 55 -28.72 15.73 4.66
N LYS A 56 -29.00 16.89 4.06
CA LYS A 56 -27.99 17.82 3.62
C LYS A 56 -27.32 18.51 4.80
N ALA A 57 -26.06 18.86 4.61
CA ALA A 57 -25.36 19.77 5.52
C ALA A 57 -25.90 21.19 5.29
N PRO A 58 -26.49 21.85 6.31
CA PRO A 58 -26.98 23.22 6.15
C PRO A 58 -25.86 24.16 5.72
N GLU A 59 -26.10 25.00 4.71
CA GLU A 59 -25.07 25.87 4.12
C GLU A 59 -24.36 26.73 5.16
N GLU A 60 -25.09 27.27 6.13
CA GLU A 60 -24.52 28.08 7.22
C GLU A 60 -23.55 27.28 8.11
N LEU A 61 -23.77 25.98 8.29
CA LEU A 61 -22.88 25.09 9.05
C LEU A 61 -21.64 24.67 8.28
N ILE A 62 -21.59 24.90 6.96
CA ILE A 62 -20.43 24.56 6.11
C ILE A 62 -19.88 25.76 5.34
N LYS A 63 -20.28 26.97 5.73
CA LYS A 63 -19.90 28.24 5.09
C LYS A 63 -18.40 28.51 5.15
N ASN A 64 -17.84 28.42 6.36
CA ASN A 64 -16.44 28.73 6.61
C ASN A 64 -15.57 27.46 6.61
N ARG A 65 -14.28 27.63 6.29
CA ARG A 65 -13.31 26.53 6.29
C ARG A 65 -13.21 25.83 7.66
N CYS A 66 -13.29 26.55 8.76
CA CYS A 66 -13.31 25.97 10.11
C CYS A 66 -14.58 25.14 10.37
N CYS A 67 -15.74 25.59 9.89
CA CYS A 67 -17.00 24.87 10.04
C CYS A 67 -17.00 23.57 9.22
N LYS A 68 -16.48 23.60 7.98
CA LYS A 68 -16.26 22.38 7.18
C LYS A 68 -15.36 21.37 7.89
N ARG A 69 -14.27 21.83 8.52
CA ARG A 69 -13.39 20.96 9.34
C ARG A 69 -14.15 20.32 10.51
N ALA A 70 -14.95 21.11 11.23
CA ALA A 70 -15.77 20.63 12.33
C ALA A 70 -16.83 19.62 11.86
N TYR A 71 -17.46 19.88 10.71
CA TYR A 71 -18.44 18.99 10.09
C TYR A 71 -17.81 17.63 9.74
N ILE A 72 -16.66 17.62 9.04
CA ILE A 72 -15.94 16.37 8.71
C ILE A 72 -15.56 15.61 9.99
N ARG A 73 -15.07 16.30 11.02
CA ARG A 73 -14.76 15.69 12.32
C ARG A 73 -15.99 15.05 12.96
N GLY A 74 -17.12 15.76 12.97
CA GLY A 74 -18.40 15.24 13.48
C GLY A 74 -18.87 14.02 12.71
N ALA A 75 -18.83 14.07 11.37
CA ALA A 75 -19.17 12.94 10.51
C ALA A 75 -18.26 11.72 10.75
N PHE A 76 -16.96 11.94 11.00
CA PHE A 76 -16.03 10.86 11.33
C PHE A 76 -16.32 10.24 12.70
N LEU A 77 -16.68 11.04 13.70
CA LEU A 77 -17.06 10.53 15.02
C LEU A 77 -18.39 9.75 14.97
N GLY A 78 -19.33 10.16 14.11
CA GLY A 78 -20.64 9.53 13.98
C GLY A 78 -20.68 8.27 13.12
N GLY A 79 -19.84 8.19 12.08
CA GLY A 79 -19.87 7.07 11.13
C GLY A 79 -18.54 6.77 10.44
N GLY A 80 -17.44 7.33 10.94
CA GLY A 80 -16.11 7.17 10.37
C GLY A 80 -15.33 5.98 10.93
N SER A 81 -14.41 5.45 10.12
CA SER A 81 -13.41 4.49 10.58
C SER A 81 -12.15 4.54 9.73
N ILE A 82 -11.04 4.08 10.31
CA ILE A 82 -9.77 3.90 9.62
C ILE A 82 -9.33 2.44 9.79
N SER A 83 -8.87 1.82 8.70
CA SER A 83 -8.29 0.48 8.75
C SER A 83 -6.90 0.52 9.39
N ASN A 84 -6.42 -0.62 9.91
CA ASN A 84 -5.03 -0.71 10.36
C ASN A 84 -4.10 -0.43 9.13
N PRO A 85 -3.29 0.65 9.16
CA PRO A 85 -2.43 1.03 8.03
C PRO A 85 -1.35 0.00 7.68
N GLU A 86 -0.98 -0.87 8.63
CA GLU A 86 -0.10 -2.01 8.35
C GLU A 86 -0.70 -2.91 7.27
N LYS A 87 -2.02 -3.11 7.30
CA LYS A 87 -2.77 -3.97 6.37
C LYS A 87 -3.16 -3.22 5.10
N ALA A 88 -3.93 -2.14 5.23
CA ALA A 88 -4.46 -1.41 4.10
C ALA A 88 -4.69 0.07 4.42
N TYR A 89 -4.44 0.92 3.43
CA TYR A 89 -4.82 2.33 3.50
C TYR A 89 -6.28 2.46 3.10
N HIS A 90 -7.13 2.68 4.11
CA HIS A 90 -8.56 2.87 3.91
C HIS A 90 -9.13 3.66 5.08
N LEU A 91 -9.67 4.84 4.77
CA LEU A 91 -10.49 5.64 5.66
C LEU A 91 -11.87 5.75 5.03
N GLU A 92 -12.92 5.53 5.82
CA GLU A 92 -14.30 5.59 5.35
C GLU A 92 -15.24 6.34 6.30
N PHE A 93 -16.31 6.90 5.73
CA PHE A 93 -17.50 7.41 6.39
C PHE A 93 -18.71 6.64 5.86
N VAL A 94 -19.52 6.09 6.76
CA VAL A 94 -20.72 5.32 6.42
C VAL A 94 -21.96 6.14 6.72
N THR A 95 -22.88 6.25 5.76
CA THR A 95 -24.18 6.91 5.92
C THR A 95 -25.26 6.14 5.17
N ASN A 96 -26.50 6.22 5.66
CA ASN A 96 -27.67 5.61 5.01
C ASN A 96 -28.34 6.52 3.97
N SER A 97 -27.86 7.76 3.80
CA SER A 97 -28.39 8.71 2.83
C SER A 97 -27.40 8.97 1.70
N GLU A 98 -27.83 8.76 0.45
CA GLU A 98 -27.03 9.06 -0.73
C GLU A 98 -26.66 10.54 -0.81
N GLU A 99 -27.64 11.38 -0.48
CA GLU A 99 -27.55 12.82 -0.54
C GLU A 99 -26.49 13.32 0.43
N HIS A 100 -26.55 12.85 1.69
CA HIS A 100 -25.53 13.13 2.68
C HIS A 100 -24.15 12.64 2.24
N GLY A 101 -24.05 11.43 1.68
CA GLY A 101 -22.78 10.91 1.16
C GLY A 101 -22.18 11.78 0.05
N LYS A 102 -23.02 12.23 -0.89
CA LYS A 102 -22.61 13.16 -1.97
C LYS A 102 -22.17 14.51 -1.43
N GLU A 103 -22.87 15.05 -0.45
CA GLU A 103 -22.50 16.29 0.21
C GLU A 103 -21.18 16.19 0.98
N LEU A 104 -21.05 15.17 1.81
CA LEU A 104 -19.85 14.93 2.59
C LEU A 104 -18.63 14.77 1.67
N SER A 105 -18.77 14.03 0.57
CA SER A 105 -17.71 13.94 -0.44
C SER A 105 -17.36 15.30 -1.05
N ARG A 106 -18.35 16.13 -1.41
CA ARG A 106 -18.12 17.51 -1.90
C ARG A 106 -17.38 18.36 -0.88
N ILE A 107 -17.75 18.28 0.40
CA ILE A 107 -17.11 19.03 1.49
C ILE A 107 -15.66 18.58 1.67
N ILE A 108 -15.40 17.27 1.71
CA ILE A 108 -14.05 16.70 1.82
C ILE A 108 -13.18 17.12 0.63
N ASN A 109 -13.72 16.99 -0.59
CA ASN A 109 -12.98 17.31 -1.83
C ASN A 109 -12.73 18.82 -1.99
N SER A 110 -13.49 19.69 -1.30
CA SER A 110 -13.19 21.13 -1.24
C SER A 110 -11.85 21.45 -0.54
N PHE A 111 -11.22 20.48 0.13
CA PHE A 111 -9.85 20.58 0.66
C PHE A 111 -8.78 20.03 -0.29
N GLY A 112 -9.12 19.65 -1.53
CA GLY A 112 -8.17 19.09 -2.50
C GLY A 112 -7.95 17.58 -2.38
N LEU A 113 -8.81 16.88 -1.64
CA LEU A 113 -8.80 15.43 -1.53
C LEU A 113 -9.59 14.77 -2.67
N ASN A 114 -9.43 13.46 -2.85
CA ASN A 114 -10.12 12.66 -3.87
C ASN A 114 -11.01 11.59 -3.23
N ALA A 115 -11.92 12.01 -2.35
CA ALA A 115 -12.89 11.13 -1.73
C ALA A 115 -13.86 10.57 -2.77
N LYS A 116 -14.02 9.25 -2.75
CA LYS A 116 -14.91 8.50 -3.63
C LYS A 116 -16.12 8.00 -2.86
N ILE A 117 -17.21 7.74 -3.58
CA ILE A 117 -18.44 7.20 -2.99
C ILE A 117 -18.72 5.84 -3.62
N VAL A 118 -19.16 4.88 -2.80
CA VAL A 118 -19.65 3.59 -3.27
C VAL A 118 -20.86 3.17 -2.44
N MET A 119 -21.83 2.51 -3.07
CA MET A 119 -22.91 1.84 -2.37
C MET A 119 -22.42 0.49 -1.85
N ARG A 120 -22.58 0.23 -0.54
CA ARG A 120 -22.21 -1.03 0.11
C ARG A 120 -23.39 -1.54 0.91
N LYS A 121 -24.05 -2.58 0.39
CA LYS A 121 -25.38 -3.03 0.87
C LYS A 121 -26.37 -1.86 0.74
N GLU A 122 -27.08 -1.52 1.82
CA GLU A 122 -28.05 -0.42 1.87
C GLU A 122 -27.44 0.90 2.37
N ASN A 123 -26.10 1.00 2.46
CA ASN A 123 -25.41 2.21 2.90
C ASN A 123 -24.53 2.80 1.80
N TYR A 124 -24.22 4.08 1.94
CA TYR A 124 -23.27 4.82 1.12
C TYR A 124 -21.98 5.04 1.91
N VAL A 125 -20.86 4.72 1.27
CA VAL A 125 -19.54 4.79 1.88
C VAL A 125 -18.71 5.82 1.13
N VAL A 126 -18.37 6.92 1.82
CA VAL A 126 -17.40 7.92 1.34
C VAL A 126 -16.03 7.50 1.82
N TYR A 127 -15.04 7.35 0.94
CA TYR A 127 -13.75 6.76 1.31
C TYR A 127 -12.53 7.37 0.62
N LEU A 128 -11.37 7.21 1.27
CA LEU A 128 -10.03 7.54 0.79
C LEU A 128 -9.13 6.31 0.89
N LYS A 129 -8.32 6.05 -0.16
CA LYS A 129 -7.40 4.90 -0.22
C LYS A 129 -5.92 5.27 -0.32
N GLU A 130 -5.63 6.56 -0.51
CA GLU A 130 -4.26 7.04 -0.63
C GLU A 130 -3.74 7.47 0.75
N GLY A 131 -2.56 6.99 1.15
CA GLY A 131 -1.98 7.25 2.47
C GLY A 131 -1.81 8.75 2.76
N GLU A 132 -1.36 9.52 1.76
CA GLU A 132 -1.21 10.99 1.85
C GLU A 132 -2.54 11.68 2.13
N GLN A 133 -3.58 11.32 1.38
CA GLN A 133 -4.91 11.89 1.57
C GLN A 133 -5.53 11.52 2.93
N ILE A 134 -5.20 10.33 3.46
CA ILE A 134 -5.61 9.91 4.81
C ILE A 134 -4.90 10.76 5.89
N VAL A 135 -3.64 11.09 5.69
CA VAL A 135 -2.86 11.96 6.59
C VAL A 135 -3.41 13.38 6.55
N ASP A 136 -3.71 13.89 5.36
CA ASP A 136 -4.33 15.21 5.17
C ASP A 136 -5.70 15.30 5.83
N ILE A 137 -6.57 14.29 5.68
CA ILE A 137 -7.90 14.34 6.33
C ILE A 137 -7.79 14.23 7.85
N LEU A 138 -6.83 13.47 8.39
CA LEU A 138 -6.56 13.46 9.84
C LEU A 138 -6.12 14.85 10.32
N ASN A 139 -5.30 15.56 9.54
CA ASN A 139 -4.91 16.94 9.85
C ASN A 139 -6.10 17.93 9.76
N ILE A 140 -6.97 17.76 8.76
CA ILE A 140 -8.20 18.54 8.58
C ILE A 140 -9.13 18.35 9.79
N MET A 141 -9.25 17.13 10.29
CA MET A 141 -9.99 16.82 11.51
C MET A 141 -9.27 17.25 12.79
N GLY A 142 -7.99 17.60 12.75
CA GLY A 142 -7.19 17.95 13.94
C GLY A 142 -6.79 16.74 14.79
N ALA A 143 -6.79 15.54 14.20
CA ALA A 143 -6.41 14.29 14.86
C ALA A 143 -4.88 14.07 14.83
N HIS A 144 -4.10 15.05 15.31
CA HIS A 144 -2.65 15.08 15.15
C HIS A 144 -1.93 13.84 15.72
N GLN A 145 -2.38 13.31 16.86
CA GLN A 145 -1.78 12.09 17.43
C GLN A 145 -2.03 10.86 16.55
N ALA A 146 -3.22 10.74 15.96
CA ALA A 146 -3.54 9.64 15.05
C ALA A 146 -2.76 9.78 13.73
N LEU A 147 -2.61 11.02 13.25
CA LEU A 147 -1.79 11.34 12.10
C LEU A 147 -0.35 10.89 12.28
N LEU A 148 0.31 11.29 13.39
CA LEU A 148 1.70 10.93 13.66
C LEU A 148 1.89 9.40 13.70
N LYS A 149 1.00 8.69 14.40
CA LYS A 149 1.02 7.22 14.44
C LYS A 149 0.83 6.59 13.05
N PHE A 150 -0.01 7.19 12.21
CA PHE A 150 -0.23 6.71 10.85
C PHE A 150 1.03 6.91 9.99
N GLU A 151 1.67 8.08 10.08
CA GLU A 151 2.91 8.38 9.38
C GLU A 151 4.07 7.48 9.82
N ASP A 152 4.24 7.21 11.12
CA ASP A 152 5.26 6.29 11.62
C ASP A 152 5.15 4.90 10.95
N ILE A 153 3.91 4.38 10.85
CA ILE A 153 3.65 3.09 10.20
C ILE A 153 3.90 3.16 8.69
N ARG A 154 3.50 4.26 8.04
CA ARG A 154 3.69 4.46 6.60
C ARG A 154 5.18 4.49 6.25
N VAL A 155 5.99 5.27 6.97
CA VAL A 155 7.44 5.35 6.77
C VAL A 155 8.09 3.97 6.94
N LEU A 156 7.78 3.25 8.00
CA LEU A 156 8.33 1.90 8.23
C LEU A 156 7.93 0.91 7.13
N LYS A 157 6.70 1.00 6.62
CA LYS A 157 6.21 0.16 5.52
C LYS A 157 6.95 0.47 4.22
N ASP A 158 7.19 1.73 3.92
CA ASP A 158 7.93 2.16 2.72
C ASP A 158 9.40 1.72 2.78
N VAL A 159 10.05 1.85 3.94
CA VAL A 159 11.41 1.32 4.17
C VAL A 159 11.46 -0.19 3.97
N ARG A 160 10.51 -0.94 4.57
CA ARG A 160 10.45 -2.40 4.43
C ARG A 160 10.22 -2.82 2.97
N ASN A 161 9.33 -2.14 2.26
CA ASN A 161 9.06 -2.41 0.84
C ASN A 161 10.30 -2.14 -0.03
N ASN A 162 11.05 -1.08 0.27
CA ASN A 162 12.29 -0.78 -0.43
C ASN A 162 13.35 -1.87 -0.20
N ILE A 163 13.54 -2.30 1.05
CA ILE A 163 14.45 -3.40 1.41
C ILE A 163 14.04 -4.69 0.69
N ASN A 164 12.76 -5.05 0.74
CA ASN A 164 12.26 -6.26 0.07
C ASN A 164 12.54 -6.23 -1.44
N ARG A 165 12.35 -5.07 -2.10
CA ARG A 165 12.68 -4.91 -3.52
C ARG A 165 14.18 -5.07 -3.79
N LEU A 166 15.02 -4.49 -2.94
CA LEU A 166 16.48 -4.58 -3.06
C LEU A 166 16.95 -6.04 -2.91
N VAL A 167 16.54 -6.70 -1.83
CA VAL A 167 16.88 -8.09 -1.53
C VAL A 167 16.40 -9.04 -2.62
N ASN A 168 15.18 -8.86 -3.12
CA ASN A 168 14.66 -9.66 -4.24
C ASN A 168 15.48 -9.48 -5.51
N CYS A 169 15.93 -8.26 -5.81
CA CYS A 169 16.77 -7.98 -6.95
C CYS A 169 18.15 -8.64 -6.81
N GLU A 170 18.78 -8.50 -5.66
CA GLU A 170 20.09 -9.12 -5.37
C GLU A 170 20.01 -10.65 -5.44
N THR A 171 18.99 -11.24 -4.80
CA THR A 171 18.77 -12.69 -4.82
C THR A 171 18.57 -13.21 -6.24
N ALA A 172 17.76 -12.52 -7.06
CA ALA A 172 17.55 -12.90 -8.46
C ALA A 172 18.82 -12.77 -9.31
N ASN A 173 19.65 -11.75 -9.06
CA ASN A 173 20.93 -11.57 -9.76
C ASN A 173 21.96 -12.62 -9.36
N LEU A 174 22.00 -12.99 -8.07
CA LEU A 174 22.87 -14.04 -7.56
C LEU A 174 22.49 -15.40 -8.15
N SER A 175 21.19 -15.76 -8.15
CA SER A 175 20.69 -17.00 -8.77
C SER A 175 21.11 -17.11 -10.24
N LYS A 176 20.89 -16.06 -11.05
CA LYS A 176 21.33 -16.04 -12.45
C LYS A 176 22.83 -16.23 -12.63
N THR A 177 23.63 -15.72 -11.70
CA THR A 177 25.09 -15.84 -11.72
C THR A 177 25.52 -17.26 -11.40
N ILE A 178 24.87 -17.90 -10.42
CA ILE A 178 25.10 -19.31 -10.06
C ILE A 178 24.72 -20.21 -11.25
N ASP A 179 23.53 -20.03 -11.82
CA ASP A 179 23.05 -20.82 -12.97
C ASP A 179 23.96 -20.68 -14.20
N ALA A 180 24.51 -19.48 -14.42
CA ALA A 180 25.48 -19.26 -15.48
C ALA A 180 26.82 -19.96 -15.20
N SER A 181 27.31 -19.93 -13.94
CA SER A 181 28.54 -20.62 -13.55
C SER A 181 28.41 -22.15 -13.72
N LEU A 182 27.28 -22.73 -13.27
CA LEU A 182 27.01 -24.16 -13.42
C LEU A 182 26.98 -24.58 -14.90
N ARG A 183 26.26 -23.84 -15.76
CA ARG A 183 26.25 -24.12 -17.20
C ARG A 183 27.63 -23.99 -17.85
N GLN A 184 28.45 -23.03 -17.42
CA GLN A 184 29.82 -22.89 -17.90
C GLN A 184 30.64 -24.13 -17.54
N VAL A 185 30.57 -24.59 -16.29
CA VAL A 185 31.26 -25.80 -15.83
C VAL A 185 30.80 -27.03 -16.62
N GLU A 186 29.49 -27.25 -16.75
CA GLU A 186 28.93 -28.38 -17.51
C GLU A 186 29.39 -28.39 -18.98
N ASN A 187 29.39 -27.22 -19.63
CA ASN A 187 29.85 -27.12 -21.02
C ASN A 187 31.36 -27.42 -21.14
N ILE A 188 32.17 -26.98 -20.17
CA ILE A 188 33.60 -27.25 -20.14
C ILE A 188 33.87 -28.74 -19.91
N GLU A 189 33.24 -29.34 -18.90
CA GLU A 189 33.39 -30.76 -18.58
C GLU A 189 32.95 -31.65 -19.75
N TYR A 190 31.86 -31.28 -20.45
CA TYR A 190 31.43 -31.97 -21.66
C TYR A 190 32.47 -31.88 -22.79
N ILE A 191 32.98 -30.68 -23.12
CA ILE A 191 34.03 -30.51 -24.14
C ILE A 191 35.26 -31.35 -23.81
N ASP A 192 35.69 -31.35 -22.55
CA ASP A 192 36.86 -32.12 -22.10
C ASP A 192 36.65 -33.62 -22.34
N SER A 193 35.47 -34.14 -21.99
CA SER A 193 35.13 -35.55 -22.19
C SER A 193 35.02 -35.98 -23.66
N THR A 194 34.61 -35.09 -24.56
CA THR A 194 34.39 -35.42 -25.99
C THR A 194 35.64 -35.24 -26.84
N ILE A 195 36.37 -34.13 -26.67
CA ILE A 195 37.50 -33.78 -27.54
C ILE A 195 38.78 -33.39 -26.79
N GLY A 196 38.73 -33.22 -25.46
CA GLY A 196 39.83 -32.70 -24.65
C GLY A 196 39.96 -31.18 -24.71
N LEU A 197 40.22 -30.52 -23.58
CA LEU A 197 40.38 -29.06 -23.52
C LEU A 197 41.57 -28.55 -24.32
N GLU A 198 42.59 -29.36 -24.58
CA GLU A 198 43.76 -29.01 -25.39
C GLU A 198 43.44 -28.78 -26.87
N LYS A 199 42.25 -29.17 -27.33
CA LYS A 199 41.76 -28.87 -28.68
C LYS A 199 41.13 -27.49 -28.79
N LEU A 200 40.87 -26.82 -27.67
CA LEU A 200 40.36 -25.45 -27.68
C LEU A 200 41.48 -24.45 -28.07
N PRO A 201 41.12 -23.33 -28.70
CA PRO A 201 42.05 -22.19 -28.82
C PRO A 201 42.59 -21.79 -27.44
N LYS A 202 43.90 -21.47 -27.34
CA LYS A 202 44.59 -21.17 -26.05
C LYS A 202 43.80 -20.24 -25.13
N ASN A 203 43.26 -19.16 -25.67
CA ASN A 203 42.49 -18.18 -24.90
C ASN A 203 41.17 -18.73 -24.31
N LEU A 204 40.57 -19.76 -24.92
CA LEU A 204 39.39 -20.47 -24.42
C LEU A 204 39.80 -21.57 -23.43
N GLN A 205 40.93 -22.24 -23.68
CA GLN A 205 41.49 -23.24 -22.76
C GLN A 205 41.85 -22.62 -21.40
N GLU A 206 42.55 -21.49 -21.40
CA GLU A 206 42.94 -20.77 -20.17
C GLU A 206 41.72 -20.42 -19.30
N ILE A 207 40.66 -19.85 -19.89
CA ILE A 207 39.48 -19.46 -19.12
C ILE A 207 38.64 -20.68 -18.69
N ALA A 208 38.67 -21.77 -19.46
CA ALA A 208 38.01 -23.01 -19.08
C ALA A 208 38.66 -23.63 -17.84
N LEU A 209 39.99 -23.70 -17.81
CA LEU A 209 40.75 -24.19 -16.66
C LEU A 209 40.51 -23.32 -15.42
N LEU A 210 40.59 -22.00 -15.56
CA LEU A 210 40.32 -21.07 -14.45
C LEU A 210 38.90 -21.20 -13.88
N ARG A 211 37.89 -21.47 -14.72
CA ARG A 211 36.51 -21.69 -14.25
C ARG A 211 36.37 -22.97 -13.45
N LEU A 212 37.07 -24.04 -13.85
CA LEU A 212 37.05 -25.32 -13.14
C LEU A 212 37.77 -25.22 -11.80
N GLU A 213 38.88 -24.49 -11.76
CA GLU A 213 39.69 -24.26 -10.55
C GLU A 213 38.96 -23.34 -9.56
N HIS A 214 38.36 -22.26 -10.05
CA HIS A 214 37.60 -21.32 -9.24
C HIS A 214 36.15 -21.35 -9.69
N ARG A 215 35.28 -22.19 -9.09
CA ARG A 215 33.86 -22.39 -9.47
C ARG A 215 32.88 -21.36 -8.87
N ASP A 216 33.33 -20.65 -7.85
CA ASP A 216 32.61 -19.59 -7.13
C ASP A 216 33.00 -18.17 -7.59
N ALA A 217 34.17 -18.02 -8.24
CA ALA A 217 34.63 -16.74 -8.76
C ALA A 217 33.66 -16.10 -9.77
N SER A 218 33.53 -14.79 -9.70
CA SER A 218 32.80 -13.99 -10.68
C SER A 218 33.58 -13.87 -11.99
N LEU A 219 32.88 -13.52 -13.08
CA LEU A 219 33.52 -13.27 -14.38
C LEU A 219 34.58 -12.16 -14.33
N LYS A 220 34.48 -11.23 -13.38
CA LYS A 220 35.47 -10.15 -13.21
C LYS A 220 36.73 -10.69 -12.57
N GLU A 221 36.61 -11.51 -11.53
CA GLU A 221 37.74 -12.14 -10.84
C GLU A 221 38.47 -13.11 -11.77
N LEU A 222 37.74 -13.96 -12.50
CA LEU A 222 38.35 -14.84 -13.52
C LEU A 222 39.13 -14.04 -14.58
N GLY A 223 38.63 -12.87 -14.96
CA GLY A 223 39.29 -12.00 -15.92
C GLY A 223 40.59 -11.37 -15.41
N MET A 224 40.68 -11.14 -14.10
CA MET A 224 41.90 -10.64 -13.45
C MET A 224 42.98 -11.71 -13.32
N LEU A 225 42.61 -12.98 -13.30
CA LEU A 225 43.54 -14.12 -13.26
C LEU A 225 44.16 -14.47 -14.63
N LEU A 226 43.62 -13.92 -15.72
CA LEU A 226 44.17 -14.10 -17.06
C LEU A 226 45.40 -13.21 -17.29
N ASP A 227 46.31 -13.66 -18.14
CA ASP A 227 47.46 -12.88 -18.61
C ASP A 227 47.45 -12.76 -20.15
N PRO A 228 47.24 -11.56 -20.72
CA PRO A 228 46.95 -10.30 -20.03
C PRO A 228 45.53 -10.27 -19.42
N PRO A 229 45.30 -9.45 -18.37
CA PRO A 229 43.98 -9.33 -17.74
C PRO A 229 42.89 -8.90 -18.71
N VAL A 230 41.70 -9.48 -18.55
CA VAL A 230 40.53 -9.24 -19.41
C VAL A 230 39.36 -8.74 -18.58
N GLY A 231 38.68 -7.70 -19.07
CA GLY A 231 37.46 -7.22 -18.42
C GLY A 231 36.30 -8.25 -18.47
N LYS A 232 35.31 -8.08 -17.59
CA LYS A 232 34.10 -8.93 -17.48
C LYS A 232 33.46 -9.27 -18.84
N SER A 233 33.35 -8.29 -19.75
CA SER A 233 32.75 -8.49 -21.07
C SER A 233 33.56 -9.45 -21.95
N GLY A 234 34.89 -9.34 -21.93
CA GLY A 234 35.77 -10.21 -22.70
C GLY A 234 35.75 -11.65 -22.18
N VAL A 235 35.71 -11.83 -20.85
CA VAL A 235 35.51 -13.15 -20.23
C VAL A 235 34.17 -13.75 -20.63
N ASN A 236 33.08 -12.98 -20.54
CA ASN A 236 31.75 -13.43 -20.94
C ASN A 236 31.71 -13.86 -22.41
N HIS A 237 32.38 -13.12 -23.29
CA HIS A 237 32.49 -13.49 -24.70
C HIS A 237 33.22 -14.81 -24.91
N ARG A 238 34.28 -15.09 -24.14
CA ARG A 238 34.99 -16.38 -24.20
C ARG A 238 34.08 -17.54 -23.75
N PHE A 239 33.32 -17.38 -22.66
CA PHE A 239 32.37 -18.42 -22.24
C PHE A 239 31.23 -18.67 -23.23
N ARG A 240 30.71 -17.64 -23.91
CA ARG A 240 29.75 -17.85 -25.01
C ARG A 240 30.35 -18.69 -26.14
N ARG A 241 31.62 -18.46 -26.49
CA ARG A 241 32.30 -19.29 -27.50
C ARG A 241 32.48 -20.74 -27.04
N ILE A 242 32.71 -20.97 -25.75
CA ILE A 242 32.78 -22.31 -25.16
C ILE A 242 31.40 -22.99 -25.25
N GLU A 243 30.33 -22.28 -24.90
CA GLU A 243 28.93 -22.74 -25.04
C GLU A 243 28.62 -23.11 -26.50
N ASP A 244 28.97 -22.26 -27.47
CA ASP A 244 28.79 -22.53 -28.91
C ASP A 244 29.54 -23.79 -29.37
N ILE A 245 30.71 -24.09 -28.80
CA ILE A 245 31.51 -25.28 -29.12
C ILE A 245 30.85 -26.52 -28.53
N ALA A 246 30.45 -26.46 -27.25
CA ALA A 246 29.74 -27.55 -26.58
C ALA A 246 28.45 -27.92 -27.34
N ASP A 247 27.65 -26.92 -27.73
CA ASP A 247 26.40 -27.13 -28.46
C ASP A 247 26.63 -27.73 -29.86
N LYS A 248 27.72 -27.35 -30.54
CA LYS A 248 28.10 -27.97 -31.82
C LYS A 248 28.51 -29.43 -31.68
N LEU A 249 29.18 -29.79 -30.58
CA LEU A 249 29.56 -31.18 -30.30
C LEU A 249 28.31 -32.02 -29.98
N ARG A 250 27.40 -31.52 -29.14
CA ARG A 250 26.12 -32.19 -28.82
C ARG A 250 25.29 -32.48 -30.06
N ARG A 251 25.26 -31.56 -31.04
CA ARG A 251 24.53 -31.74 -32.31
C ARG A 251 25.16 -32.73 -33.28
N LYS A 252 26.43 -33.11 -33.10
CA LYS A 252 27.11 -34.12 -33.93
C LYS A 252 26.97 -35.53 -33.37
N GLU A 253 26.66 -35.67 -32.08
CA GLU A 253 26.39 -36.96 -31.42
C GLU A 253 24.91 -37.38 -31.52
N ASN A 254 24.00 -36.44 -31.83
CA ASN A 254 22.58 -36.70 -32.13
C ASN A 254 22.35 -36.80 -33.64
#